data_AF-A0A962CMF2-F1
#
_entry.id   AF-A0A962CMF2-F1
#
_cell.length_a   1.000
_cell.length_b   1.000
_cell.length_c   1.000
_cell.angle_alpha   90.00
_cell.angle_beta   90.00
_cell.angle_gamma   90.00
#
_symmetry.space_group_name_H-M   'P 1'
#
loop_
_entity.id
_entity.type
_entity.pdbx_description
1 polymer ?
#
loop_
_entity_poly.entity_id
_entity_poly.type
_entity_poly.pdbx_seq_one_letter_code
_entity_poly.pdbx_strand_id
1 'polypeptide(L)'
;MLYPGQYPFDSAYQLWQARHGAFFNITPVSMIGVWSLLLRAFDSPGSLLCLNLALFWTGLGMCADTLRAPAWLKVSGLVLAGLNPLALVQMAHLLSDAHMTAVMFLGMGLMARAMNGGSRLTLVAACLLFVYAGTIRQNALVAVIPLGPLALIAVRPGKPFGMKLGIVSTMVAGLLALVAGTALDRLLATERREVWPMLALWDLAAISVATDQLQLPPFTHGAGLDVNELRETGA
;
A
#
# COMPACT_ATOMS: atom_id res chain seq x y z
N MET A 1 18.40 -2.25 -4.58
CA MET A 1 19.07 -1.25 -3.72
C MET A 1 18.38 -1.28 -2.36
N LEU A 2 19.08 -1.39 -1.25
CA LEU A 2 18.47 -1.63 0.07
C LEU A 2 18.93 -0.59 1.09
N TYR A 3 18.04 -0.22 2.02
CA TYR A 3 18.46 0.46 3.24
C TYR A 3 19.34 -0.47 4.10
N PRO A 4 20.40 0.05 4.76
CA PRO A 4 20.90 1.42 4.71
C PRO A 4 21.84 1.67 3.52
N GLY A 5 21.74 2.87 2.91
CA GLY A 5 22.77 3.40 2.01
C GLY A 5 22.34 3.67 0.57
N GLN A 6 21.37 2.93 0.01
CA GLN A 6 20.85 3.19 -1.34
C GLN A 6 19.32 3.06 -1.39
N TYR A 7 18.68 4.04 -1.99
CA TYR A 7 17.22 4.06 -2.18
C TYR A 7 16.90 3.91 -3.67
N PRO A 8 15.88 3.09 -4.02
CA PRO A 8 15.22 3.21 -5.32
C PRO A 8 14.72 4.64 -5.52
N PHE A 9 14.57 5.05 -6.79
CA PHE A 9 14.08 6.37 -7.15
C PHE A 9 12.78 6.73 -6.41
N ASP A 10 11.80 5.82 -6.40
CA ASP A 10 10.51 6.04 -5.73
C ASP A 10 10.67 6.33 -4.23
N SER A 11 11.45 5.51 -3.52
CA SER A 11 11.68 5.69 -2.08
C SER A 11 12.47 6.97 -1.78
N ALA A 12 13.46 7.30 -2.62
CA ALA A 12 14.23 8.54 -2.51
C ALA A 12 13.34 9.77 -2.72
N TYR A 13 12.47 9.72 -3.72
CA TYR A 13 11.51 10.78 -4.02
C TYR A 13 10.48 10.94 -2.90
N GLN A 14 9.94 9.84 -2.37
CA GLN A 14 9.03 9.87 -1.22
C GLN A 14 9.71 10.41 0.05
N LEU A 15 10.97 10.05 0.31
CA LEU A 15 11.75 10.60 1.41
C LEU A 15 11.96 12.11 1.24
N TRP A 16 12.28 12.56 0.02
CA TRP A 16 12.41 13.98 -0.30
C TRP A 16 11.10 14.73 -0.02
N GLN A 17 9.95 14.20 -0.46
CA GLN A 17 8.63 14.77 -0.18
C GLN A 17 8.36 14.84 1.33
N ALA A 18 8.63 13.76 2.07
CA ALA A 18 8.41 13.68 3.51
C ALA A 18 9.24 14.72 4.29
N ARG A 19 10.47 15.01 3.86
CA ARG A 19 11.37 16.01 4.47
C ARG A 19 10.94 17.44 4.19
N HIS A 20 10.55 17.74 2.96
CA HIS A 20 10.24 19.12 2.53
C HIS A 20 8.76 19.48 2.71
N GLY A 21 7.89 18.51 2.98
CA GLY A 21 6.44 18.72 3.07
C GLY A 21 5.78 19.04 1.72
N ALA A 22 6.50 18.83 0.61
CA ALA A 22 5.99 19.00 -0.75
C ALA A 22 5.34 17.69 -1.19
N PHE A 23 4.04 17.56 -0.98
CA PHE A 23 3.29 16.33 -1.26
C PHE A 23 2.56 16.45 -2.60
N PHE A 24 2.77 15.48 -3.49
CA PHE A 24 2.09 15.41 -4.79
C PHE A 24 1.05 14.28 -4.81
N ASN A 25 -0.06 14.51 -5.51
CA ASN A 25 -1.16 13.54 -5.65
C ASN A 25 -0.93 12.43 -6.70
N ILE A 26 0.27 12.34 -7.30
CA ILE A 26 0.59 11.27 -8.27
C ILE A 26 0.63 9.92 -7.55
N THR A 27 1.13 9.91 -6.32
CA THR A 27 1.13 8.75 -5.42
C THR A 27 0.33 9.11 -4.17
N PRO A 28 -0.49 8.20 -3.61
CA PRO A 28 -1.25 8.52 -2.42
C PRO A 28 -0.34 8.98 -1.27
N VAL A 29 -0.69 10.11 -0.66
CA VAL A 29 0.20 10.86 0.24
C VAL A 29 0.17 10.37 1.69
N SER A 30 -0.73 9.44 2.01
CA SER A 30 -1.00 8.94 3.36
C SER A 30 0.24 8.36 4.06
N MET A 31 1.02 7.53 3.35
CA MET A 31 2.26 6.94 3.87
C MET A 31 3.37 7.99 4.01
N ILE A 32 3.46 8.92 3.06
CA ILE A 32 4.46 10.00 3.07
C ILE A 32 4.20 10.96 4.24
N GLY A 33 2.93 11.24 4.55
CA GLY A 33 2.51 12.02 5.71
C GLY A 33 2.95 11.36 7.03
N VAL A 34 2.74 10.04 7.18
CA VAL A 34 3.26 9.29 8.33
C VAL A 34 4.78 9.36 8.41
N TRP A 35 5.47 9.20 7.27
CA TRP A 35 6.92 9.28 7.25
C TRP A 35 7.43 10.67 7.63
N SER A 36 6.76 11.73 7.20
CA SER A 36 7.08 13.12 7.60
C SER A 36 6.97 13.32 9.11
N LEU A 37 5.94 12.76 9.75
CA LEU A 37 5.79 12.80 11.21
C LEU A 37 6.90 12.03 11.92
N LEU A 38 7.25 10.84 11.42
CA LEU A 38 8.34 10.04 11.98
C LEU A 38 9.69 10.72 11.84
N LEU A 39 9.95 11.38 10.71
CA LEU A 39 11.15 12.18 10.49
C LEU A 39 11.22 13.35 11.46
N ARG A 40 10.11 14.04 11.73
CA ARG A 40 10.07 15.12 12.74
C ARG A 40 10.33 14.60 14.16
N ALA A 41 9.89 13.38 14.47
CA ALA A 41 10.02 12.80 15.80
C ALA A 41 11.40 12.17 16.07
N PHE A 42 12.02 11.55 15.06
CA PHE A 42 13.23 10.72 15.23
C PHE A 42 14.43 11.16 14.37
N ASP A 43 14.23 12.14 13.47
CA ASP A 43 15.23 12.65 12.53
C ASP A 43 15.99 11.56 11.75
N SER A 44 15.31 10.44 11.48
CA SER A 44 15.92 9.27 10.84
C SER A 44 15.01 8.69 9.77
N PRO A 45 15.51 8.49 8.53
CA PRO A 45 14.74 7.84 7.47
C PRO A 45 14.44 6.38 7.79
N GLY A 46 15.25 5.73 8.62
CA GLY A 46 15.02 4.36 9.10
C GLY A 46 13.84 4.21 10.05
N SER A 47 13.27 5.30 10.57
CA SER A 47 12.09 5.26 11.45
C SER A 47 10.89 4.55 10.81
N LEU A 48 10.67 4.73 9.51
CA LEU A 48 9.62 4.03 8.78
C LEU A 48 9.89 2.53 8.68
N LEU A 49 11.16 2.12 8.50
CA LEU A 49 11.53 0.70 8.51
C LEU A 49 11.20 0.08 9.87
N CYS A 50 11.60 0.75 10.96
CA CYS A 50 11.33 0.29 12.32
C CYS A 50 9.82 0.18 12.57
N LEU A 51 9.04 1.18 12.15
CA LEU A 51 7.57 1.11 12.23
C LEU A 51 7.03 -0.09 11.44
N ASN A 52 7.42 -0.24 10.17
CA ASN A 52 6.96 -1.34 9.31
C ASN A 52 7.26 -2.71 9.92
N LEU A 53 8.49 -2.92 10.40
CA LEU A 53 8.88 -4.16 11.05
C LEU A 53 8.07 -4.39 12.32
N ALA A 54 7.87 -3.36 13.15
CA ALA A 54 7.07 -3.48 14.37
C ALA A 54 5.62 -3.87 14.06
N LEU A 55 4.97 -3.18 13.11
CA LEU A 55 3.60 -3.47 12.69
C LEU A 55 3.48 -4.90 12.11
N PHE A 56 4.41 -5.26 11.22
CA PHE A 56 4.43 -6.55 10.54
C PHE A 56 4.61 -7.71 11.52
N TRP A 57 5.65 -7.68 12.36
CA TRP A 57 5.93 -8.75 13.32
C TRP A 57 4.87 -8.84 14.42
N THR A 58 4.34 -7.71 14.88
CA THR A 58 3.25 -7.70 15.87
C THR A 58 1.99 -8.33 15.28
N GLY A 59 1.61 -7.96 14.05
CA GLY A 59 0.47 -8.52 13.35
C GLY A 59 0.61 -10.03 13.11
N LEU A 60 1.76 -10.45 12.61
CA LEU A 60 2.07 -11.86 12.38
C LEU A 60 2.04 -12.66 13.69
N GLY A 61 2.61 -12.12 14.77
CA GLY A 61 2.58 -12.71 16.11
C GLY A 61 1.15 -12.88 16.63
N MET A 62 0.30 -11.87 16.48
CA MET A 62 -1.11 -11.95 16.85
C MET A 62 -1.86 -13.01 16.04
N CYS A 63 -1.62 -13.09 14.72
CA CYS A 63 -2.19 -14.16 13.90
C CYS A 63 -1.74 -15.54 14.40
N ALA A 64 -0.45 -15.75 14.65
CA ALA A 64 0.08 -17.02 15.12
C ALA A 64 -0.48 -17.42 16.49
N ASP A 65 -0.66 -16.47 17.40
CA ASP A 65 -1.24 -16.70 18.72
C ASP A 65 -2.66 -17.25 18.62
N THR A 66 -3.46 -16.71 17.70
CA THR A 66 -4.85 -17.14 17.48
C THR A 66 -5.01 -18.53 16.86
N LEU A 67 -3.95 -19.12 16.30
CA LEU A 67 -4.01 -20.46 15.71
C LEU A 67 -4.11 -21.55 16.79
N ARG A 68 -4.98 -22.54 16.57
CA ARG A 68 -5.04 -23.76 17.39
C ARG A 68 -4.02 -24.78 16.86
N ALA A 69 -2.74 -24.49 17.08
CA ALA A 69 -1.62 -25.31 16.62
C ALA A 69 -0.57 -25.48 17.74
N PRO A 70 0.24 -26.55 17.74
CA PRO A 70 1.35 -26.69 18.66
C PRO A 70 2.39 -25.58 18.48
N ALA A 71 3.10 -25.23 19.55
CA ALA A 71 4.02 -24.08 19.59
C ALA A 71 5.07 -24.10 18.48
N TRP A 72 5.62 -25.28 18.15
CA TRP A 72 6.63 -25.40 17.10
C TRP A 72 6.08 -25.01 15.71
N LEU A 73 4.83 -25.35 15.37
CA LEU A 73 4.22 -24.94 14.10
C LEU A 73 3.98 -23.43 14.05
N LYS A 74 3.58 -22.82 15.17
CA LYS A 74 3.42 -21.37 15.27
C LYS A 74 4.76 -20.65 15.05
N VAL A 75 5.81 -21.10 15.73
CA VAL A 75 7.16 -20.53 15.61
C VAL A 75 7.72 -20.74 14.20
N SER A 76 7.60 -21.94 13.64
CA SER A 76 8.01 -22.21 12.26
C SER A 76 7.25 -21.34 11.26
N GLY A 77 5.94 -21.19 11.41
CA GLY A 77 5.13 -20.30 10.56
C GLY A 77 5.57 -18.84 10.66
N LEU A 78 5.82 -18.34 11.88
CA LEU A 78 6.34 -16.99 12.11
C LEU A 78 7.70 -16.79 11.43
N VAL A 79 8.62 -17.74 11.59
CA VAL A 79 9.96 -17.67 11.02
C VAL A 79 9.91 -17.74 9.50
N LEU A 80 9.17 -18.70 8.92
CA LEU A 80 9.08 -18.87 7.47
C LEU A 80 8.36 -17.70 6.78
N ALA A 81 7.27 -17.20 7.37
CA ALA A 81 6.54 -16.06 6.81
C ALA A 81 7.29 -14.74 7.01
N GLY A 82 7.86 -14.53 8.20
CA GLY A 82 8.49 -13.26 8.57
C GLY A 82 9.92 -13.09 8.06
N LEU A 83 10.68 -14.18 7.93
CA LEU A 83 12.02 -14.18 7.34
C LEU A 83 12.03 -14.59 5.86
N ASN A 84 10.87 -14.59 5.20
CA ASN A 84 10.81 -14.77 3.75
C ASN A 84 11.67 -13.67 3.08
N PRO A 85 12.65 -14.03 2.23
CA PRO A 85 13.51 -13.08 1.53
C PRO A 85 12.73 -11.98 0.83
N LEU A 86 11.58 -12.29 0.21
CA LEU A 86 10.76 -11.30 -0.47
C LEU A 86 10.22 -10.25 0.50
N ALA A 87 9.72 -10.66 1.67
CA ALA A 87 9.20 -9.74 2.67
C ALA A 87 10.30 -8.83 3.21
N LEU A 88 11.47 -9.40 3.54
CA LEU A 88 12.62 -8.63 4.05
C LEU A 88 13.12 -7.61 3.03
N VAL A 89 13.27 -8.03 1.77
CA VAL A 89 13.70 -7.16 0.67
C VAL A 89 12.68 -6.04 0.44
N GLN A 90 11.38 -6.34 0.44
CA GLN A 90 10.34 -5.32 0.27
C GLN A 90 10.36 -4.30 1.43
N MET A 91 10.46 -4.77 2.68
CA MET A 91 10.55 -3.89 3.86
C MET A 91 11.76 -2.95 3.79
N ALA A 92 12.92 -3.45 3.38
CA ALA A 92 14.15 -2.68 3.26
C ALA A 92 14.16 -1.66 2.09
N HIS A 93 13.31 -1.83 1.08
CA HIS A 93 13.14 -0.85 0.01
C HIS A 93 12.37 0.41 0.45
N LEU A 94 11.67 0.38 1.60
CA LEU A 94 10.85 1.51 2.10
C LEU A 94 9.80 2.01 1.09
N LEU A 95 9.27 1.12 0.25
CA LEU A 95 8.20 1.44 -0.67
C LEU A 95 6.84 1.44 0.03
N SER A 96 5.86 2.10 -0.59
CA SER A 96 4.49 2.14 -0.11
C SER A 96 3.86 0.74 0.01
N ASP A 97 4.26 -0.21 -0.84
CA ASP A 97 3.81 -1.62 -0.72
C ASP A 97 4.23 -2.26 0.60
N ALA A 98 5.45 -1.98 1.05
CA ALA A 98 5.97 -2.53 2.29
C ALA A 98 5.19 -1.98 3.49
N HIS A 99 4.92 -0.67 3.49
CA HIS A 99 4.11 -0.06 4.54
C HIS A 99 2.67 -0.59 4.53
N MET A 100 2.05 -0.67 3.34
CA MET A 100 0.71 -1.25 3.19
C MET A 100 0.65 -2.68 3.73
N THR A 101 1.63 -3.51 3.37
CA THR A 101 1.74 -4.89 3.84
C THR A 101 1.86 -4.94 5.36
N ALA A 102 2.73 -4.15 5.96
CA ALA A 102 2.92 -4.09 7.40
C ALA A 102 1.63 -3.71 8.15
N VAL A 103 0.93 -2.69 7.67
CA VAL A 103 -0.37 -2.24 8.21
C VAL A 103 -1.42 -3.34 8.07
N MET A 104 -1.48 -4.01 6.92
CA MET A 104 -2.42 -5.11 6.68
C MET A 104 -2.17 -6.28 7.64
N PHE A 105 -0.92 -6.68 7.87
CA PHE A 105 -0.61 -7.75 8.81
C PHE A 105 -1.04 -7.40 10.24
N LEU A 106 -0.80 -6.16 10.69
CA LEU A 106 -1.32 -5.72 12.00
C LEU A 106 -2.85 -5.76 12.03
N GLY A 107 -3.52 -5.25 11.00
CA GLY A 107 -4.97 -5.29 10.88
C GLY A 107 -5.52 -6.72 10.92
N MET A 108 -4.88 -7.66 10.23
CA MET A 108 -5.24 -9.08 10.24
C MET A 108 -5.05 -9.70 11.64
N GLY A 109 -3.95 -9.39 12.33
CA GLY A 109 -3.72 -9.85 13.70
C GLY A 109 -4.78 -9.37 14.68
N LEU A 110 -5.13 -8.08 14.61
CA LEU A 110 -6.21 -7.50 15.42
C LEU A 110 -7.59 -8.08 15.04
N MET A 111 -7.86 -8.29 13.75
CA MET A 111 -9.10 -8.91 13.29
C MET A 111 -9.22 -10.35 13.81
N ALA A 112 -8.17 -11.15 13.70
CA ALA A 112 -8.13 -12.52 14.23
C ALA A 112 -8.36 -12.55 15.74
N ARG A 113 -7.75 -11.61 16.47
CA ARG A 113 -7.97 -11.45 17.92
C ARG A 113 -9.41 -11.04 18.23
N ALA A 114 -10.01 -10.14 17.46
CA ALA A 114 -11.40 -9.73 17.61
C ALA A 114 -12.36 -10.92 17.39
N MET A 115 -12.09 -11.77 16.41
CA MET A 115 -12.88 -12.98 16.14
C MET A 115 -12.76 -14.03 17.25
N ASN A 116 -11.64 -14.06 18.00
CA ASN A 116 -11.39 -14.98 19.11
C ASN A 116 -11.70 -14.36 20.49
N GLY A 117 -12.76 -13.56 20.60
CA GLY A 117 -13.22 -13.00 21.87
C GLY A 117 -12.57 -11.67 22.26
N GLY A 118 -11.90 -11.00 21.32
CA GLY A 118 -11.42 -9.63 21.51
C GLY A 118 -12.56 -8.61 21.64
N SER A 119 -12.21 -7.41 22.09
CA SER A 119 -13.17 -6.32 22.31
C SER A 119 -13.63 -5.70 20.99
N ARG A 120 -14.78 -5.00 21.02
CA ARG A 120 -15.24 -4.17 19.89
C ARG A 120 -14.23 -3.10 19.48
N LEU A 121 -13.45 -2.59 20.43
CA LEU A 121 -12.37 -1.64 20.15
C LEU A 121 -11.28 -2.27 19.27
N THR A 122 -10.94 -3.55 19.52
CA THR A 122 -9.97 -4.30 18.70
C THR A 122 -10.46 -4.43 17.26
N LEU A 123 -11.75 -4.73 17.08
CA LEU A 123 -12.38 -4.80 15.76
C LEU A 123 -12.36 -3.45 15.04
N VAL A 124 -12.75 -2.37 15.73
CA VAL A 124 -12.73 -1.02 15.16
C VAL A 124 -11.30 -0.64 14.74
N ALA A 125 -10.31 -0.92 15.58
CA ALA A 125 -8.90 -0.67 15.25
C ALA A 125 -8.45 -1.46 14.00
N ALA A 126 -8.83 -2.73 13.88
CA ALA A 126 -8.56 -3.53 12.68
C ALA A 126 -9.19 -2.91 11.42
N CYS A 127 -10.47 -2.53 11.50
CA CYS A 127 -11.17 -1.88 10.38
C CYS A 127 -10.53 -0.55 9.98
N LEU A 128 -10.12 0.27 10.94
CA LEU A 128 -9.42 1.54 10.67
C LEU A 128 -8.08 1.31 9.98
N LEU A 129 -7.31 0.30 10.38
CA LEU A 129 -6.05 -0.07 9.71
C LEU A 129 -6.30 -0.55 8.28
N PHE A 130 -7.37 -1.28 8.01
CA PHE A 130 -7.71 -1.70 6.65
C PHE A 130 -8.14 -0.54 5.76
N VAL A 131 -8.93 0.39 6.29
CA VAL A 131 -9.25 1.64 5.58
C VAL A 131 -7.98 2.43 5.30
N TYR A 132 -7.10 2.59 6.30
CA TYR A 132 -5.80 3.26 6.14
C TYR A 132 -4.92 2.57 5.09
N ALA A 133 -4.82 1.24 5.10
CA ALA A 133 -4.09 0.48 4.09
C ALA A 133 -4.61 0.77 2.67
N GLY A 134 -5.93 0.88 2.53
CA GLY A 134 -6.59 1.28 1.29
C GLY A 134 -6.22 2.66 0.78
N THR A 135 -5.70 3.55 1.64
CA THR A 135 -5.25 4.89 1.27
C THR A 135 -3.79 4.96 0.85
N ILE A 136 -3.01 3.89 1.00
CA ILE A 136 -1.55 3.90 0.74
C ILE A 136 -1.26 3.68 -0.75
N ARG A 137 -2.11 2.92 -1.45
CA ARG A 137 -2.02 2.71 -2.90
C ARG A 137 -3.39 2.57 -3.54
N GLN A 138 -3.48 2.94 -4.82
CA GLN A 138 -4.71 2.82 -5.60
C GLN A 138 -5.13 1.35 -5.82
N ASN A 139 -4.16 0.44 -5.97
CA ASN A 139 -4.42 -1.00 -6.09
C ASN A 139 -4.76 -1.69 -4.75
N ALA A 140 -4.62 -0.98 -3.62
CA ALA A 140 -4.92 -1.53 -2.29
C ALA A 140 -6.41 -1.89 -2.13
N LEU A 141 -7.30 -1.30 -2.91
CA LEU A 141 -8.74 -1.61 -2.89
C LEU A 141 -9.01 -3.10 -3.08
N VAL A 142 -8.25 -3.77 -3.95
CA VAL A 142 -8.38 -5.22 -4.18
C VAL A 142 -8.10 -6.02 -2.90
N ALA A 143 -7.16 -5.54 -2.08
CA ALA A 143 -6.79 -6.18 -0.84
C ALA A 143 -7.75 -5.84 0.32
N VAL A 144 -8.39 -4.66 0.30
CA VAL A 144 -9.30 -4.18 1.36
C VAL A 144 -10.73 -4.72 1.18
N ILE A 145 -11.19 -4.88 -0.06
CA ILE A 145 -12.55 -5.34 -0.37
C ILE A 145 -12.94 -6.65 0.35
N PRO A 146 -12.13 -7.72 0.31
CA PRO A 146 -12.46 -8.99 0.98
C PRO A 146 -12.58 -8.86 2.51
N LEU A 147 -12.07 -7.77 3.10
CA LEU A 147 -12.06 -7.55 4.54
C LEU A 147 -13.40 -7.05 5.07
N GLY A 148 -14.27 -6.51 4.20
CA GLY A 148 -15.64 -6.12 4.56
C GLY A 148 -16.46 -7.30 5.09
N PRO A 149 -16.59 -8.41 4.34
CA PRO A 149 -17.23 -9.63 4.82
C PRO A 149 -16.57 -10.22 6.07
N LEU A 150 -15.24 -10.15 6.19
CA LEU A 150 -14.52 -10.61 7.40
C LEU A 150 -14.91 -9.79 8.63
N ALA A 151 -14.98 -8.47 8.51
CA ALA A 151 -15.45 -7.61 9.59
C ALA A 151 -16.90 -7.93 9.97
N LEU A 152 -17.77 -8.24 9.00
CA LEU A 152 -19.15 -8.65 9.25
C LEU A 152 -19.22 -9.97 10.04
N ILE A 153 -18.39 -10.95 9.69
CA ILE A 153 -18.26 -12.21 10.42
C ILE A 153 -17.83 -11.95 11.86
N ALA A 154 -16.85 -11.06 12.08
CA ALA A 154 -16.38 -10.70 13.41
C ALA A 154 -17.45 -9.99 14.26
N VAL A 155 -18.33 -9.18 13.67
CA VAL A 155 -19.46 -8.55 14.38
C VAL A 155 -20.56 -9.56 14.72
N ARG A 156 -20.76 -10.57 13.87
CA ARG A 156 -21.88 -11.53 13.96
C ARG A 156 -21.39 -12.98 13.97
N PRO A 157 -20.59 -13.40 14.97
CA PRO A 157 -20.06 -14.75 15.02
C PRO A 157 -21.18 -15.79 15.02
N GLY A 158 -21.05 -16.82 14.17
CA GLY A 158 -22.00 -17.93 14.06
C GLY A 158 -23.33 -17.61 13.37
N LYS A 159 -23.55 -16.37 12.91
CA LYS A 159 -24.77 -16.02 12.17
C LYS A 159 -24.52 -16.06 10.67
N PRO A 160 -25.28 -16.85 9.88
CA PRO A 160 -25.16 -16.80 8.43
C PRO A 160 -25.57 -15.42 7.92
N PHE A 161 -24.90 -14.96 6.88
CA PHE A 161 -25.30 -13.76 6.14
C PHE A 161 -25.46 -14.13 4.66
N GLY A 162 -26.47 -13.54 4.02
CA GLY A 162 -26.70 -13.77 2.59
C GLY A 162 -25.66 -13.06 1.73
N MET A 163 -25.49 -13.53 0.50
CA MET A 163 -24.57 -12.96 -0.51
C MET A 163 -24.74 -11.44 -0.65
N LYS A 164 -25.99 -10.93 -0.61
CA LYS A 164 -26.29 -9.49 -0.67
C LYS A 164 -25.58 -8.70 0.43
N LEU A 165 -25.58 -9.19 1.68
CA LEU A 165 -24.95 -8.50 2.79
C LEU A 165 -23.42 -8.56 2.67
N GLY A 166 -22.88 -9.66 2.15
CA GLY A 166 -21.45 -9.78 1.81
C GLY A 166 -21.04 -8.72 0.77
N ILE A 167 -21.76 -8.64 -0.35
CA ILE A 167 -21.51 -7.65 -1.41
C ILE A 167 -21.60 -6.22 -0.86
N VAL A 168 -22.63 -5.90 -0.08
CA VAL A 168 -22.77 -4.56 0.54
C VAL A 168 -21.59 -4.26 1.47
N SER A 169 -21.17 -5.21 2.30
CA SER A 169 -20.02 -4.99 3.20
C SER A 169 -18.71 -4.75 2.44
N THR A 170 -18.50 -5.47 1.34
CA THR A 170 -17.39 -5.26 0.39
C THR A 170 -17.44 -3.85 -0.22
N MET A 171 -18.60 -3.43 -0.73
CA MET A 171 -18.77 -2.11 -1.35
C MET A 171 -18.53 -0.99 -0.33
N VAL A 172 -19.03 -1.15 0.90
CA VAL A 172 -18.81 -0.19 1.98
C VAL A 172 -17.33 -0.10 2.34
N ALA A 173 -16.62 -1.21 2.47
CA ALA A 173 -15.19 -1.19 2.75
C ALA A 173 -14.39 -0.48 1.64
N GLY A 174 -14.68 -0.79 0.38
CA GLY A 174 -14.05 -0.13 -0.77
C GLY A 174 -14.36 1.36 -0.85
N LEU A 175 -15.62 1.75 -0.62
CA LEU A 175 -16.04 3.14 -0.61
C LEU A 175 -15.37 3.93 0.53
N LEU A 176 -15.29 3.36 1.73
CA LEU A 176 -14.63 4.00 2.86
C LEU A 176 -13.13 4.23 2.58
N ALA A 177 -12.44 3.24 2.03
CA ALA A 177 -11.05 3.38 1.62
C ALA A 177 -10.87 4.47 0.55
N LEU A 178 -11.74 4.52 -0.46
CA LEU A 178 -11.70 5.53 -1.51
C LEU A 178 -11.96 6.94 -0.96
N VAL A 179 -12.99 7.10 -0.14
CA VAL A 179 -13.34 8.39 0.49
C VAL A 179 -12.21 8.84 1.42
N ALA A 180 -11.66 7.95 2.23
CA ALA A 180 -10.53 8.28 3.10
C ALA A 180 -9.28 8.66 2.31
N GLY A 181 -8.94 7.92 1.26
CA GLY A 181 -7.78 8.20 0.41
C GLY A 181 -7.91 9.55 -0.29
N THR A 182 -9.04 9.80 -0.95
CA THR A 182 -9.32 11.08 -1.61
C THR A 182 -9.36 12.26 -0.63
N ALA A 183 -9.87 12.06 0.58
CA ALA A 183 -9.84 13.09 1.63
C ALA A 183 -8.42 13.38 2.09
N LEU A 184 -7.61 12.36 2.36
CA LEU A 184 -6.21 12.54 2.76
C LEU A 184 -5.39 13.21 1.67
N ASP A 185 -5.55 12.81 0.41
CA ASP A 185 -4.89 13.46 -0.72
C ASP A 185 -5.30 14.94 -0.83
N ARG A 186 -6.58 15.27 -0.64
CA ARG A 186 -7.04 16.67 -0.65
C ARG A 186 -6.50 17.50 0.50
N LEU A 187 -6.29 16.89 1.66
CA LEU A 187 -5.84 17.57 2.88
C LEU A 187 -4.32 17.76 2.91
N LEU A 188 -3.57 16.79 2.39
CA LEU A 188 -2.11 16.76 2.50
C LEU A 188 -1.40 17.16 1.22
N ALA A 189 -1.95 16.88 0.02
CA ALA A 189 -1.26 17.24 -1.23
C ALA A 189 -1.19 18.76 -1.42
N THR A 190 0.03 19.28 -1.50
CA THR A 190 0.30 20.71 -1.71
C THR A 190 0.20 21.08 -3.19
N GLU A 191 0.51 20.15 -4.08
CA GLU A 191 0.46 20.35 -5.53
C GLU A 191 -0.29 19.20 -6.19
N ARG A 192 -1.24 19.56 -7.07
CA ARG A 192 -2.01 18.61 -7.86
C ARG A 192 -1.45 18.55 -9.26
N ARG A 193 -0.97 17.38 -9.63
CA ARG A 193 -0.52 17.06 -10.98
C ARG A 193 -1.58 16.22 -11.65
N GLU A 194 -1.89 16.58 -12.88
CA GLU A 194 -2.72 15.75 -13.75
C GLU A 194 -1.88 14.58 -14.25
N VAL A 195 -2.42 13.37 -14.13
CA VAL A 195 -1.77 12.15 -14.63
C VAL A 195 -2.07 11.93 -16.12
N TRP A 196 -3.07 12.67 -16.65
CA TRP A 196 -3.48 12.60 -18.05
C TRP A 196 -2.34 12.78 -19.06
N PRO A 197 -1.43 13.78 -18.91
CA PRO A 197 -0.30 13.92 -19.82
C PRO A 197 0.58 12.67 -19.90
N MET A 198 0.74 11.92 -18.80
CA MET A 198 1.51 10.68 -18.81
C MET A 198 0.81 9.59 -19.62
N LEU A 199 -0.52 9.46 -19.52
CA LEU A 199 -1.30 8.53 -20.34
C LEU A 199 -1.25 8.91 -21.83
N ALA A 200 -1.40 10.21 -22.13
CA ALA A 200 -1.34 10.71 -23.50
C ALA A 200 0.01 10.43 -24.18
N LEU A 201 1.11 10.35 -23.43
CA LEU A 201 2.41 9.96 -24.00
C LEU A 201 2.44 8.50 -24.48
N TRP A 202 1.77 7.59 -23.77
CA TRP A 202 1.65 6.20 -24.23
C TRP A 202 0.79 6.11 -25.48
N ASP A 203 -0.32 6.84 -25.55
CA ASP A 203 -1.16 6.92 -26.75
C ASP A 203 -0.39 7.53 -27.94
N LEU A 204 0.38 8.59 -27.71
CA LEU A 204 1.23 9.20 -28.74
C LEU A 204 2.35 8.26 -29.20
N ALA A 205 2.91 7.43 -28.32
CA ALA A 205 3.86 6.40 -28.72
C ALA A 205 3.21 5.37 -29.66
N ALA A 206 2.02 4.88 -29.32
CA ALA A 206 1.26 3.96 -30.17
C ALA A 206 0.85 4.59 -31.51
N ILE A 207 0.40 5.86 -31.51
CA ILE A 207 0.11 6.62 -32.74
C ILE A 207 1.39 6.80 -33.57
N SER A 208 2.54 7.00 -32.93
CA SER A 208 3.81 7.15 -33.64
C SER A 208 4.16 5.89 -34.42
N VAL A 209 3.99 4.72 -33.80
CA VAL A 209 4.17 3.41 -34.46
C VAL A 209 3.15 3.19 -35.58
N ALA A 210 1.89 3.56 -35.35
CA ALA A 210 0.81 3.37 -36.32
C ALA A 210 0.92 4.30 -37.55
N THR A 211 1.49 5.49 -37.39
CA THR A 211 1.63 6.51 -38.45
C THR A 211 3.02 6.55 -39.07
N ASP A 212 3.97 5.76 -38.55
CA ASP A 212 5.39 5.76 -38.93
C ASP A 212 6.04 7.16 -38.79
N GLN A 213 5.55 7.96 -37.83
CA GLN A 213 6.03 9.32 -37.55
C GLN A 213 6.17 9.54 -36.06
N LEU A 214 7.29 10.09 -35.60
CA LEU A 214 7.49 10.37 -34.18
C LEU A 214 6.62 11.56 -33.74
N GLN A 215 5.50 11.27 -33.07
CA GLN A 215 4.55 12.25 -32.54
C GLN A 215 4.83 12.60 -31.07
N LEU A 216 5.84 11.98 -30.46
CA LEU A 216 6.25 12.29 -29.09
C LEU A 216 6.84 13.71 -29.02
N PRO A 217 6.50 14.51 -27.99
CA PRO A 217 7.09 15.82 -27.82
C PRO A 217 8.61 15.76 -27.61
N PRO A 218 9.41 16.68 -28.16
CA PRO A 218 10.87 16.63 -28.10
C PRO A 218 11.47 16.57 -26.68
N PHE A 219 10.73 17.03 -25.66
CA PHE A 219 11.19 16.99 -24.27
C PHE A 219 11.00 15.64 -23.58
N THR A 220 10.30 14.69 -24.20
CA THR A 220 10.01 13.37 -23.61
C THR A 220 10.95 12.27 -24.09
N HIS A 221 11.84 12.58 -25.04
CA HIS A 221 12.76 11.60 -25.60
C HIS A 221 14.13 12.20 -25.91
N GLY A 222 15.14 11.33 -25.98
CA GLY A 222 16.48 11.70 -26.45
C GLY A 222 16.52 11.88 -27.97
N ALA A 223 17.59 12.52 -28.46
CA ALA A 223 17.80 12.76 -29.89
C ALA A 223 17.94 11.47 -30.74
N GLY A 224 18.15 10.32 -30.10
CA GLY A 224 18.29 9.02 -30.76
C GLY A 224 17.01 8.19 -30.86
N LEU A 225 15.92 8.59 -30.19
CA LEU A 225 14.68 7.81 -30.22
C LEU A 225 14.03 7.95 -31.60
N ASP A 226 13.78 6.82 -32.25
CA ASP A 226 13.02 6.75 -33.50
C ASP A 226 11.80 5.81 -33.37
N VAL A 227 11.00 5.75 -34.44
CA VAL A 227 9.79 4.92 -34.47
C VAL A 227 10.11 3.42 -34.46
N ASN A 228 11.28 3.02 -34.95
CA ASN A 228 11.69 1.61 -34.95
C ASN A 228 12.03 1.14 -33.54
N GLU A 229 12.72 1.96 -32.76
CA GLU A 229 13.02 1.68 -31.36
C GLU A 229 11.73 1.56 -30.52
N LEU A 230 10.73 2.41 -30.76
CA LEU A 230 9.40 2.27 -30.15
C LEU A 230 8.75 0.92 -30.50
N ARG A 231 8.84 0.50 -31.77
CA ARG A 231 8.31 -0.78 -32.24
C ARG A 231 9.03 -1.98 -31.61
N GLU A 232 10.34 -1.90 -31.44
CA GLU A 232 11.15 -2.95 -30.81
C GLU A 232 10.91 -3.07 -29.31
N THR A 233 10.63 -1.95 -28.64
CA THR A 233 10.38 -1.88 -27.19
C THR A 233 8.93 -2.15 -26.78
N GLY A 234 8.03 -2.32 -27.76
CA GLY A 234 6.65 -2.77 -27.54
C GLY A 234 5.65 -1.66 -27.23
N ALA A 235 5.86 -0.46 -27.81
CA ALA A 235 4.85 0.60 -27.85
C ALA A 235 3.66 0.27 -28.77
#